data_AF-A0AAE3C4W3-F1
#
_entry.id   AF-A0AAE3C4W3-F1
#
_cell.length_a   1.000
_cell.length_b   1.000
_cell.length_c   1.000
_cell.angle_alpha   90.00
_cell.angle_beta   90.00
_cell.angle_gamma   90.00
#
_symmetry.space_group_name_H-M   'P 1'
#
loop_
_entity.id
_entity.type
_entity.pdbx_description
1 polymer ?
#
loop_
_entity_poly.entity_id
_entity_poly.type
_entity_poly.pdbx_seq_one_letter_code
_entity_poly.pdbx_strand_id
1 'polypeptide(L)'
;MKKLNIILLKSQEGEWYDLGLRKLLQGIIYAYKVEDETSGKWLFNVQYSEKTGKASVKPISTEKTTWLHDQIKRKTDVFQESK
;
A
#
# COMPACT_ATOMS: atom_id res chain seq x y z
N MET A 1 10.15 16.43 13.81
CA MET A 1 9.43 15.41 13.02
C MET A 1 10.26 14.14 13.05
N LYS A 2 9.67 12.97 13.33
CA LYS A 2 10.40 11.70 13.22
C LYS A 2 10.79 11.48 11.76
N LYS A 3 12.00 11.00 11.51
CA LYS A 3 12.52 10.80 10.15
C LYS A 3 11.79 9.60 9.52
N LEU A 4 11.10 9.86 8.42
CA LEU A 4 10.45 8.85 7.60
C LEU A 4 11.25 8.69 6.31
N ASN A 5 11.66 7.46 5.99
CA ASN A 5 12.32 7.16 4.73
C ASN A 5 11.39 6.30 3.86
N ILE A 6 11.13 6.75 2.63
CA ILE A 6 10.25 6.06 1.67
C ILE A 6 11.07 5.81 0.41
N ILE A 7 11.18 4.55 0.01
CA ILE A 7 11.95 4.12 -1.16
C ILE A 7 11.02 3.31 -2.07
N LEU A 8 10.86 3.75 -3.32
CA LEU A 8 10.23 2.94 -4.36
C LEU A 8 11.17 1.81 -4.75
N LEU A 9 10.73 0.56 -4.60
CA LEU A 9 11.50 -0.62 -4.97
C LEU A 9 11.22 -1.06 -6.41
N LYS A 10 9.94 -1.04 -6.80
CA LYS A 10 9.48 -1.50 -8.12
C LYS A 10 8.15 -0.85 -8.46
N SER A 11 7.92 -0.62 -9.75
CA SER A 11 6.60 -0.37 -10.32
C SER A 11 6.37 -1.34 -11.48
N GLN A 12 5.14 -1.82 -11.62
CA GLN A 12 4.74 -2.63 -12.76
C GLN A 12 3.26 -2.44 -13.05
N GLU A 13 2.86 -2.64 -14.30
CA GLU A 13 1.45 -2.82 -14.62
C GLU A 13 0.93 -4.10 -13.98
N GLY A 14 -0.36 -4.10 -13.64
CA GLY A 14 -1.01 -5.28 -13.10
C GLY A 14 -2.51 -5.11 -12.96
N GLU A 15 -3.14 -6.21 -12.60
CA GLU A 15 -4.58 -6.29 -12.36
C GLU A 15 -4.84 -6.77 -10.93
N TRP A 16 -5.91 -6.29 -10.33
CA TRP A 16 -6.35 -6.74 -9.01
C TRP A 16 -7.86 -6.64 -8.88
N TYR A 17 -8.41 -7.54 -8.07
CA TYR A 17 -9.82 -7.44 -7.69
C TYR A 17 -9.98 -6.39 -6.60
N ASP A 18 -10.76 -5.35 -6.88
CA ASP A 18 -11.07 -4.31 -5.92
C ASP A 18 -12.33 -4.67 -5.13
N LEU A 19 -12.19 -4.83 -3.80
CA LEU A 19 -13.31 -5.24 -2.94
C LEU A 19 -14.40 -4.15 -2.80
N GLY A 20 -14.02 -2.88 -2.87
CA GLY A 20 -14.97 -1.76 -2.74
C GLY A 20 -15.85 -1.59 -3.98
N LEU A 21 -15.28 -1.78 -5.16
CA LEU A 21 -15.98 -1.69 -6.45
C LEU A 21 -16.47 -3.05 -6.96
N ARG A 22 -16.07 -4.16 -6.32
CA ARG A 22 -16.41 -5.55 -6.66
C ARG A 22 -16.11 -5.89 -8.13
N LYS A 23 -15.00 -5.40 -8.66
CA LYS A 23 -14.59 -5.62 -10.05
C LYS A 23 -13.07 -5.70 -10.19
N LEU A 24 -12.61 -6.28 -11.29
CA LEU A 24 -11.21 -6.24 -11.67
C LEU A 24 -10.84 -4.81 -12.11
N LEU A 25 -9.77 -4.29 -11.52
CA LEU A 25 -9.13 -3.05 -11.94
C LEU A 25 -7.78 -3.37 -12.56
N GLN A 26 -7.38 -2.51 -13.49
CA GLN A 26 -6.06 -2.48 -14.07
C GLN A 26 -5.41 -1.13 -13.72
N GLY A 27 -4.09 -1.15 -13.57
CA GLY A 27 -3.29 0.05 -13.35
C GLY A 27 -1.87 -0.32 -12.95
N ILE A 28 -1.24 0.55 -12.15
CA ILE A 28 0.15 0.37 -11.73
C ILE A 28 0.17 -0.10 -10.28
N ILE A 29 0.96 -1.14 -10.02
CA ILE A 29 1.29 -1.63 -8.69
C ILE A 29 2.71 -1.16 -8.35
N TYR A 30 2.81 -0.32 -7.33
CA TYR A 30 4.06 0.18 -6.77
C TYR A 30 4.41 -0.59 -5.50
N ALA A 31 5.64 -1.08 -5.39
CA ALA A 31 6.17 -1.66 -4.18
C ALA A 31 7.10 -0.66 -3.49
N TYR A 32 6.82 -0.33 -2.24
CA TYR A 32 7.60 0.60 -1.44
C TYR A 32 8.22 -0.09 -0.23
N LYS A 33 9.44 0.33 0.11
CA LYS A 33 10.02 0.15 1.44
C LYS A 33 9.84 1.43 2.23
N VAL A 34 9.25 1.33 3.41
CA VAL A 34 9.06 2.46 4.33
C VAL A 34 9.76 2.14 5.64
N GLU A 35 10.51 3.09 6.18
CA GLU A 35 11.27 2.92 7.41
C GLU A 35 11.09 4.14 8.32
N ASP A 36 10.70 3.88 9.58
CA ASP A 36 10.64 4.88 10.64
C ASP A 36 11.05 4.29 12.01
N GLU A 37 11.41 5.17 12.94
CA GLU A 37 11.90 4.78 14.28
C GLU A 37 10.84 4.08 15.16
N THR A 38 9.56 4.32 14.90
CA THR A 38 8.45 3.81 15.72
C THR A 38 8.04 2.42 15.24
N SER A 39 7.64 2.32 13.96
CA SER A 39 7.06 1.09 13.42
C SER A 39 8.09 0.18 12.72
N GLY A 40 9.33 0.66 12.54
CA GLY A 40 10.41 -0.10 11.91
C GLY A 40 10.29 -0.11 10.39
N LYS A 41 10.79 -1.17 9.77
CA LYS A 41 10.75 -1.37 8.32
C LYS A 41 9.49 -2.08 7.88
N TRP A 42 8.91 -1.58 6.80
CA TRP A 42 7.70 -2.10 6.17
C TRP A 42 7.87 -2.21 4.66
N LEU A 43 7.20 -3.21 4.09
CA LEU A 43 6.93 -3.29 2.67
C LEU A 43 5.44 -3.01 2.43
N PHE A 44 5.17 -2.12 1.49
CA PHE A 44 3.81 -1.76 1.06
C PHE A 44 3.65 -1.96 -0.43
N ASN A 45 2.48 -2.42 -0.84
CA ASN A 45 2.02 -2.30 -2.21
C ASN A 45 0.98 -1.19 -2.30
N VAL A 46 1.14 -0.32 -3.28
CA VAL A 46 0.16 0.70 -3.67
C VAL A 46 -0.38 0.30 -5.04
N GLN A 47 -1.67 0.05 -5.14
CA GLN A 47 -2.35 -0.28 -6.39
C GLN A 47 -3.14 0.95 -6.83
N TYR A 48 -2.77 1.56 -7.96
CA TYR A 48 -3.40 2.78 -8.46
C TYR A 48 -3.98 2.57 -9.86
N SER A 49 -5.25 2.92 -10.03
CA SER A 49 -5.95 2.84 -11.30
C SER A 49 -6.34 4.23 -11.78
N GLU A 50 -5.63 4.74 -12.77
CA GLU A 50 -5.90 6.03 -13.43
C GLU A 50 -7.34 6.11 -13.95
N LYS A 51 -7.85 5.01 -14.51
CA LYS A 51 -9.23 4.92 -15.03
C LYS A 51 -10.29 5.26 -13.98
N THR A 52 -10.01 4.98 -12.71
CA THR A 52 -10.96 5.20 -11.61
C THR A 52 -10.51 6.30 -10.65
N GLY A 53 -9.30 6.85 -10.78
CA GLY A 53 -8.70 7.76 -9.81
C GLY A 53 -8.58 7.13 -8.41
N LYS A 54 -8.46 5.80 -8.33
CA LYS A 54 -8.49 5.04 -7.07
C LYS A 54 -7.13 4.49 -6.75
N ALA A 55 -6.65 4.72 -5.53
CA ALA A 55 -5.48 4.07 -4.97
C ALA A 55 -5.85 3.20 -3.76
N SER A 56 -5.21 2.06 -3.61
CA SER A 56 -5.25 1.26 -2.38
C SER A 56 -3.85 0.94 -1.89
N VAL A 57 -3.63 1.09 -0.59
CA VAL A 57 -2.35 0.89 0.08
C VAL A 57 -2.47 -0.33 0.99
N LYS A 58 -1.61 -1.32 0.77
CA LYS A 58 -1.63 -2.61 1.46
C LYS A 58 -0.26 -2.89 2.06
N PRO A 59 -0.12 -3.02 3.38
CA PRO A 59 1.09 -3.54 3.97
C PRO A 59 1.24 -5.02 3.59
N ILE A 60 2.44 -5.40 3.15
CA ILE A 60 2.78 -6.76 2.72
C ILE A 60 3.55 -7.49 3.82
N SER A 61 4.55 -6.82 4.38
CA SER A 61 5.35 -7.36 5.47
C SER A 61 5.98 -6.25 6.29
N THR A 62 6.49 -6.63 7.45
CA THR A 62 7.27 -5.76 8.34
C THR A 62 8.28 -6.61 9.09
N GLU A 63 9.39 -5.99 9.52
CA GLU A 63 10.42 -6.65 10.32
C GLU A 63 9.93 -6.97 11.75
N LYS A 64 8.98 -6.21 12.28
CA LYS A 64 8.46 -6.37 13.65
C LYS A 64 7.17 -7.20 13.64
N THR A 65 7.02 -8.08 14.63
CA THR A 65 5.92 -9.07 14.70
C THR A 65 5.07 -8.97 15.97
N THR A 66 4.90 -7.75 16.51
CA THR A 66 3.95 -7.59 17.63
C THR A 66 2.51 -7.66 17.13
N TRP A 67 1.56 -7.91 18.03
CA TRP A 67 0.12 -7.98 17.70
C TRP A 67 -0.40 -6.72 16.98
N LEU A 68 0.14 -5.53 17.29
CA LEU A 68 -0.18 -4.28 16.60
C LEU A 68 0.26 -4.31 15.13
N HIS A 69 1.43 -4.86 14.85
CA HIS A 69 1.94 -5.00 13.48
C HIS A 69 1.07 -5.96 12.68
N ASP A 70 0.62 -7.05 13.31
CA ASP A 70 -0.31 -7.99 12.69
C ASP A 70 -1.68 -7.36 12.40
N GLN A 71 -2.17 -6.48 13.27
CA GLN A 71 -3.40 -5.73 13.02
C GLN A 71 -3.24 -4.77 11.84
N ILE A 72 -2.14 -4.01 11.78
CA ILE A 72 -1.86 -3.08 10.69
C ILE A 72 -1.72 -3.85 9.37
N LYS A 73 -1.00 -4.98 9.33
CA LYS A 73 -0.86 -5.83 8.12
C LYS A 73 -2.20 -6.28 7.51
N ARG A 74 -3.28 -6.33 8.32
CA ARG A 74 -4.62 -6.71 7.85
C ARG A 74 -5.45 -5.53 7.36
N LYS A 75 -4.93 -4.31 7.42
CA LYS A 75 -5.61 -3.10 6.95
C LYS A 75 -5.30 -2.83 5.48
N THR A 76 -6.21 -2.11 4.85
CA THR A 76 -6.03 -1.55 3.52
C THR A 76 -6.59 -0.15 3.57
N ASP A 77 -5.73 0.82 3.29
CA ASP A 77 -6.17 2.21 3.16
C ASP A 77 -6.56 2.46 1.71
N VAL A 78 -7.65 3.20 1.52
CA VAL A 78 -8.22 3.46 0.20
C VAL A 78 -8.34 4.96 0.02
N PHE A 79 -7.81 5.44 -1.10
CA PHE A 79 -7.87 6.84 -1.51
C PHE A 79 -8.62 6.92 -2.83
N GLN A 80 -9.46 7.94 -2.94
CA GLN A 80 -10.26 8.23 -4.12
C GLN A 80 -10.06 9.70 -4.46
N GLU A 81 -9.58 9.98 -5.66
CA GLU A 81 -9.49 11.35 -6.14
C GLU A 81 -10.88 11.98 -6.18
N SER A 82 -10.97 13.21 -5.66
CA SER A 82 -12.16 14.04 -5.77
C SER A 82 -12.20 14.61 -7.18
N LYS A 83 -13.35 14.51 -7.85
CA LYS A 83 -13.57 15.17 -9.14
C LYS A 83 -13.71 16.68 -8.97
#